data_AF-A0A8X7VW91-F1
#
_entry.id   AF-A0A8X7VW91-F1
#
_cell.length_a   1.000
_cell.length_b   1.000
_cell.length_c   1.000
_cell.angle_alpha   90.00
_cell.angle_beta   90.00
_cell.angle_gamma   90.00
#
_symmetry.space_group_name_H-M   'P 1'
#
loop_
_entity.id
_entity.type
_entity.pdbx_description
1 polymer ?
#
loop_
_entity_poly.entity_id
_entity_poly.type
_entity_poly.pdbx_seq_one_letter_code
_entity_poly.pdbx_strand_id
1 'polypeptide(L)'
;MQIFVKTLTGKTVIIEVESSNNKRYKIKHKHKKVKLAVLQFYKVDGTGKVQRLRKECPSVSCGPGTFMASHFDRHYCGKCGTTYVFK
;
A
#
# COMPACT_ATOMS: atom_id res chain seq x y z
N MET A 1 -31.00 4.09 -25.25
CA MET A 1 -32.27 3.56 -25.79
C MET A 1 -33.12 4.76 -26.17
N GLN A 2 -33.72 4.80 -27.37
CA GLN A 2 -34.53 5.95 -27.79
C GLN A 2 -35.92 5.87 -27.13
N ILE A 3 -36.30 6.91 -26.39
CA ILE A 3 -37.62 7.01 -25.77
C ILE A 3 -38.37 8.15 -26.46
N PHE A 4 -39.56 7.85 -26.99
CA PHE A 4 -40.45 8.82 -27.64
C PHE A 4 -41.46 9.32 -26.62
N VAL A 5 -41.35 10.59 -26.21
CA VAL A 5 -42.27 11.21 -25.26
C VAL A 5 -43.21 12.15 -26.03
N LYS A 6 -44.52 11.89 -25.97
CA LYS A 6 -45.54 12.77 -26.55
C LYS A 6 -45.82 13.92 -25.58
N THR A 7 -45.58 15.16 -25.99
CA THR A 7 -45.94 16.33 -25.18
C THR A 7 -47.43 16.67 -25.34
N LEU A 8 -47.99 17.41 -24.38
CA LEU A 8 -49.40 17.87 -24.39
C LEU A 8 -49.75 18.75 -25.61
N THR A 9 -48.74 19.32 -26.27
CA THR A 9 -48.87 20.07 -27.53
C THR A 9 -48.80 19.18 -28.77
N GLY A 10 -48.84 17.86 -28.61
CA GLY A 10 -48.82 16.87 -29.69
C GLY A 10 -47.45 16.66 -30.34
N LYS A 11 -46.39 17.32 -29.86
CA LYS A 11 -45.03 17.17 -30.39
C LYS A 11 -44.35 15.97 -29.74
N THR A 12 -43.91 15.01 -30.55
CA THR A 12 -43.08 13.88 -30.08
C THR A 12 -41.63 14.34 -29.97
N VAL A 13 -41.10 14.38 -28.75
CA VAL A 13 -39.68 14.66 -28.52
C VAL A 13 -38.95 13.32 -28.39
N ILE A 14 -37.87 13.16 -29.17
CA ILE A 14 -36.98 12.00 -29.12
C ILE A 14 -35.89 12.32 -28.12
N ILE A 15 -35.85 11.59 -26.99
CA ILE A 15 -34.79 11.72 -26.00
C ILE A 15 -33.84 10.55 -26.17
N GLU A 16 -32.58 10.85 -26.50
CA GLU A 16 -31.51 9.88 -26.52
C GLU A 16 -30.99 9.67 -25.09
N VAL A 17 -31.41 8.57 -24.45
CA VAL A 17 -30.87 8.16 -23.15
C VAL A 17 -29.59 7.36 -23.38
N GLU A 18 -28.44 7.95 -23.08
CA GLU A 18 -27.16 7.24 -22.97
C GLU A 18 -27.07 6.55 -21.61
N SER A 19 -26.76 5.24 -21.60
CA SER A 19 -26.60 4.46 -20.38
C SER A 19 -25.30 4.87 -19.67
N SER A 20 -25.41 5.61 -18.57
CA SER A 20 -24.24 5.98 -17.78
C SER A 20 -23.66 4.76 -17.06
N ASN A 21 -22.51 4.25 -17.53
CA ASN A 21 -21.78 3.14 -16.88
C ASN A 21 -21.26 3.55 -15.49
N ASN A 22 -21.93 3.10 -14.42
CA ASN A 22 -21.56 3.37 -13.01
C ASN A 22 -20.48 2.39 -12.51
N LYS A 23 -19.28 2.40 -13.10
CA LYS A 23 -18.13 1.64 -12.60
C LYS A 23 -17.18 2.60 -11.90
N ARG A 24 -17.26 2.68 -10.56
CA ARG A 24 -16.35 3.50 -9.74
C ARG A 24 -14.90 3.10 -10.01
N TYR A 25 -14.13 4.02 -10.58
CA TYR A 25 -12.69 3.83 -10.78
C TYR A 25 -11.98 3.78 -9.43
N LYS A 26 -11.42 2.63 -9.08
CA LYS A 26 -10.59 2.46 -7.89
C LYS A 26 -9.16 2.87 -8.25
N ILE A 27 -8.67 3.93 -7.62
CA ILE A 27 -7.26 4.33 -7.74
C ILE A 27 -6.40 3.19 -7.18
N LYS A 28 -5.45 2.69 -7.99
CA LYS A 28 -4.54 1.61 -7.59
C LYS A 28 -3.55 2.12 -6.53
N HIS A 29 -3.18 1.25 -5.59
CA HIS A 29 -2.10 1.52 -4.65
C HIS A 29 -0.79 1.76 -5.41
N LYS A 30 -0.14 2.90 -5.14
CA LYS A 30 1.20 3.21 -5.65
C LYS A 30 2.21 2.98 -4.53
N HIS A 31 3.19 2.11 -4.77
CA HIS A 31 4.27 1.86 -3.81
C HIS A 31 5.13 3.12 -3.65
N LYS A 32 5.30 3.56 -2.40
CA LYS A 32 6.22 4.64 -2.06
C LYS A 32 7.65 4.10 -2.06
N LYS A 33 8.51 4.65 -2.92
CA LYS A 33 9.95 4.36 -2.91
C LYS A 33 10.64 5.30 -1.94
N VAL A 34 11.03 4.78 -0.78
CA VAL A 34 11.80 5.54 0.22
C VAL A 34 13.28 5.48 -0.15
N LYS A 35 13.89 6.64 -0.38
CA LYS A 35 15.33 6.74 -0.68
C LYS A 35 16.13 6.35 0.56
N LEU A 36 17.20 5.57 0.37
CA LEU A 36 18.17 5.22 1.42
C LEU A 36 17.57 4.55 2.67
N ALA A 37 16.51 3.75 2.50
CA ALA A 37 15.84 3.07 3.61
C ALA A 37 16.78 2.21 4.49
N VAL A 38 17.83 1.64 3.89
CA VAL A 38 18.81 0.79 4.58
C VAL A 38 19.65 1.56 5.60
N LEU A 39 20.03 2.81 5.31
CA LEU A 39 20.87 3.60 6.21
C LEU A 39 20.15 3.95 7.51
N GLN A 40 18.82 4.02 7.50
CA GLN A 40 18.02 4.29 8.70
C GLN A 40 18.13 3.18 9.77
N PHE A 41 18.71 2.03 9.44
CA PHE A 41 18.81 0.89 10.37
C PHE A 41 20.09 0.94 11.20
N TYR A 42 21.00 1.86 10.87
CA TYR A 42 22.30 2.00 11.48
C TYR A 42 22.43 3.38 12.12
N LYS A 43 23.01 3.41 13.32
CA LYS A 43 23.47 4.63 13.96
C LYS A 43 24.98 4.59 14.00
N VAL A 44 25.63 5.62 13.47
CA VAL A 44 27.09 5.75 13.51
C VAL A 44 27.42 6.77 14.59
N ASP A 45 28.20 6.35 15.57
CA ASP A 45 28.72 7.24 16.60
C ASP A 45 29.92 8.04 16.04
N GLY A 46 30.23 9.21 16.62
CA GLY A 46 31.32 10.07 16.16
C GLY A 46 32.72 9.43 16.18
N THR A 47 32.88 8.33 16.91
CA THR A 47 34.12 7.52 16.96
C THR A 47 34.15 6.42 15.89
N GLY A 48 33.20 6.39 14.96
CA GLY A 48 33.12 5.40 13.88
C GLY A 48 32.54 4.04 14.28
N LYS A 49 31.95 3.91 15.47
CA LYS A 49 31.26 2.68 15.89
C LYS A 49 29.86 2.63 15.28
N VAL A 50 29.47 1.46 14.76
CA VAL A 50 28.17 1.24 14.12
C VAL A 50 27.25 0.44 15.04
N GLN A 51 26.13 1.02 15.43
CA GLN A 51 25.07 0.36 16.19
C GLN A 51 23.92 -0.02 15.27
N ARG A 52 23.44 -1.27 15.35
CA ARG A 52 22.25 -1.74 14.63
C ARG A 52 21.01 -1.43 15.48
N LEU A 53 20.07 -0.68 14.91
CA LEU A 53 18.85 -0.25 15.61
C LEU A 53 17.71 -1.27 15.55
N ARG A 54 17.71 -2.14 14.53
CA ARG A 54 16.67 -3.15 14.31
C ARG A 54 17.17 -4.55 14.62
N LYS A 55 16.27 -5.43 15.08
CA LYS A 55 16.56 -6.83 15.35
C LYS A 55 16.74 -7.61 14.05
N GLU A 56 17.70 -8.52 14.04
CA GLU A 56 17.89 -9.48 12.95
C GLU A 56 16.87 -10.63 13.09
N CYS A 57 16.42 -11.17 11.96
CA CYS A 57 15.51 -12.31 11.97
C CYS A 57 16.26 -13.58 12.43
N PRO A 58 15.70 -14.38 13.36
CA PRO A 58 16.34 -15.60 13.84
C PRO A 58 16.16 -16.80 12.91
N SER A 59 15.36 -16.70 11.83
CA SER A 59 15.14 -17.84 10.95
C SER A 59 16.41 -18.16 10.15
N VAL A 60 16.77 -19.44 10.05
CA VAL A 60 17.96 -19.89 9.30
C VAL A 60 17.91 -19.45 7.83
N SER A 61 16.71 -19.31 7.26
CA SER A 61 16.47 -18.79 5.90
C SER A 61 16.73 -17.28 5.74
N CYS A 62 16.68 -16.54 6.85
CA CYS A 62 16.88 -15.10 6.91
C CYS A 62 18.21 -14.84 7.61
N GLY A 63 19.30 -15.09 6.89
CA GLY A 63 20.66 -14.88 7.38
C GLY A 63 20.97 -13.43 7.83
N PRO A 64 22.19 -13.22 8.35
CA PRO A 64 22.61 -11.95 8.94
C PRO A 64 22.44 -10.81 7.94
N GLY A 65 21.75 -9.75 8.36
CA GLY A 65 21.37 -8.60 7.52
C GLY A 65 19.89 -8.53 7.15
N THR A 66 19.09 -9.56 7.45
CA THR A 66 17.61 -9.47 7.33
C THR A 66 17.03 -8.83 8.59
N PHE A 67 16.81 -7.52 8.56
CA PHE A 67 16.21 -6.79 9.68
C PHE A 67 14.69 -6.96 9.74
N MET A 68 14.17 -7.10 10.95
CA MET A 68 12.73 -7.10 11.21
C MET A 68 12.16 -5.68 11.21
N ALA A 69 10.97 -5.51 10.66
CA ALA A 69 10.18 -4.30 10.78
C ALA A 69 9.70 -4.15 12.23
N SER A 70 9.84 -2.94 12.77
CA SER A 70 9.32 -2.61 14.09
C SER A 70 7.98 -1.90 13.89
N HIS A 71 6.90 -2.60 14.23
CA HIS A 71 5.59 -2.00 14.43
C HIS A 71 5.41 -1.67 15.91
N PHE A 72 4.28 -1.07 16.27
CA PHE A 72 3.96 -0.70 17.65
C PHE A 72 3.82 -1.94 18.56
N ASP A 73 3.16 -2.99 18.06
CA ASP A 73 2.76 -4.19 18.79
C ASP A 73 3.60 -5.43 18.44
N ARG A 74 4.38 -5.36 17.35
CA ARG A 74 5.04 -6.54 16.78
C ARG A 74 6.32 -6.22 16.02
N HIS A 75 7.16 -7.24 15.93
CA HIS A 75 8.24 -7.34 14.97
C HIS A 75 7.86 -8.26 13.82
N TYR A 76 8.06 -7.80 12.58
CA TYR A 76 7.68 -8.56 11.39
C TYR A 76 8.86 -8.75 10.43
N CYS A 77 9.09 -9.98 10.00
CA CYS A 77 10.10 -10.33 9.01
C CYS A 77 9.53 -10.20 7.59
N GLY A 78 9.99 -9.21 6.81
CA GLY A 78 9.53 -9.03 5.43
C GLY A 78 9.92 -10.15 4.45
N LYS A 79 10.95 -10.95 4.77
CA LYS A 79 11.48 -12.01 3.91
C LYS A 79 10.81 -13.37 4.18
N CYS A 80 10.54 -13.68 5.44
CA CYS A 80 10.04 -14.97 5.89
C CYS A 80 8.60 -14.94 6.41
N GLY A 81 8.01 -13.77 6.64
CA GLY A 81 6.66 -13.64 7.18
C GLY A 81 6.54 -13.89 8.69
N THR A 82 7.61 -14.31 9.37
CA THR A 82 7.61 -14.56 10.81
C THR A 82 7.29 -13.27 11.59
N THR A 83 6.38 -13.39 12.56
CA THR A 83 5.93 -12.28 13.39
C THR A 83 6.19 -12.60 14.86
N TYR A 84 6.85 -11.69 15.59
CA TYR A 84 6.97 -11.75 17.05
C TYR A 84 6.14 -10.63 17.67
N VAL A 85 5.25 -10.96 18.59
CA VAL A 85 4.43 -9.99 19.32
C VAL A 85 5.09 -9.73 20.67
N PHE A 86 5.17 -8.46 21.08
CA PHE A 86 5.63 -8.12 22.42
C PHE A 86 4.49 -8.42 23.41
N LYS A 87 4.72 -9.30 24.37
CA LYS A 87 3.84 -9.44 25.54
C LYS A 87 4.18 -8.36 26.56
#